data_AF-A0A8S3HVN0-F1
#
_entry.id   AF-A0A8S3HVN0-F1
#
_cell.length_a   1.000
_cell.length_b   1.000
_cell.length_c   1.000
_cell.angle_alpha   90.00
_cell.angle_beta   90.00
_cell.angle_gamma   90.00
#
_symmetry.space_group_name_H-M   'P 1'
#
loop_
_entity.id
_entity.type
_entity.pdbx_description
1 polymer ?
#
loop_
_entity_poly.entity_id
_entity_poly.type
_entity_poly.pdbx_seq_one_letter_code
_entity_poly.pdbx_strand_id
1 'polypeptide(L)'
;FTDARVDFQCTALTPSPTVPTSVHALRPADIKYIGAIGDSLTAANGAKAWTIIGLLTENRGVSWSIGGERDLSSVVTLPNIMREFNFKLYGQSSGNGNQNSSSAVFNVAKPGAVSADMPGQANLLVDRMIEYLGVNKFNSEWKLVTFFIGGNDLCAYCED
;
A
#
# COMPACT_ATOMS: atom_id res chain seq x y z
N PHE A 1 -17.75 1.27 20.31
CA PHE A 1 -16.71 2.20 19.85
C PHE A 1 -17.43 3.40 19.26
N THR A 2 -17.36 4.55 19.94
CA THR A 2 -17.93 5.80 19.43
C THR A 2 -17.26 6.16 18.13
N ASP A 3 -18.07 6.48 17.11
CA ASP A 3 -17.70 6.90 15.76
C ASP A 3 -16.95 8.25 15.81
N ALA A 4 -15.69 8.21 16.26
CA ALA A 4 -14.79 9.34 16.17
C ALA A 4 -14.38 9.46 14.69
N ARG A 5 -15.19 10.17 13.90
CA ARG A 5 -14.80 10.54 12.55
C ARG A 5 -13.47 11.28 12.63
N VAL A 6 -12.46 10.73 11.97
CA VAL A 6 -11.21 11.44 11.73
C VAL A 6 -11.53 12.59 10.78
N ASP A 7 -11.60 13.81 11.31
CA ASP A 7 -11.78 15.02 10.53
C ASP A 7 -10.45 15.36 9.82
N PHE A 8 -10.42 15.21 8.50
CA PHE A 8 -9.24 15.49 7.70
C PHE A 8 -9.20 16.97 7.32
N GLN A 9 -8.63 17.80 8.19
CA GLN A 9 -8.64 19.26 8.07
C GLN A 9 -7.64 19.83 7.05
N CYS A 10 -7.02 18.99 6.20
CA CYS A 10 -6.10 19.47 5.18
C CYS A 10 -6.86 20.02 3.98
N THR A 11 -6.57 21.26 3.57
CA THR A 11 -7.08 21.81 2.32
C THR A 11 -6.58 20.95 1.14
N ALA A 12 -7.51 20.34 0.41
CA ALA A 12 -7.17 19.56 -0.78
C ALA A 12 -6.56 20.47 -1.85
N LEU A 13 -5.26 20.33 -2.09
CA LEU A 13 -4.59 21.01 -3.20
C LEU A 13 -5.06 20.37 -4.51
N THR A 14 -5.47 21.19 -5.47
CA THR A 14 -5.75 20.70 -6.81
C THR A 14 -4.49 20.10 -7.44
N PRO A 15 -4.63 19.11 -8.34
CA PRO A 15 -3.51 18.62 -9.14
C PRO A 15 -2.72 19.75 -9.79
N SER A 16 -1.44 19.50 -10.04
CA SER A 16 -0.59 20.40 -10.80
C SER A 16 -1.16 20.59 -12.22
N PRO A 17 -1.00 21.78 -12.83
CA PRO A 17 -1.52 22.05 -14.18
C PRO A 17 -0.98 21.09 -15.26
N THR A 18 0.23 20.57 -15.05
CA THR A 18 0.87 19.55 -15.87
C THR A 18 1.44 18.47 -14.97
N VAL A 19 1.69 17.27 -15.53
CA VAL A 19 2.34 16.19 -14.80
C VAL A 19 3.75 16.64 -14.40
N PRO A 20 4.07 16.72 -13.09
CA PRO A 20 5.38 17.20 -12.67
C PRO A 20 6.47 16.22 -13.11
N THR A 21 7.69 16.70 -13.32
CA THR A 21 8.85 15.86 -13.68
C THR A 21 9.83 15.67 -12.53
N SER A 22 9.57 16.31 -11.38
CA SER A 22 10.38 16.24 -10.17
C SER A 22 9.51 16.15 -8.94
N VAL A 23 10.00 15.40 -7.94
CA VAL A 23 9.36 15.27 -6.62
C VAL A 23 9.22 16.62 -5.89
N HIS A 24 10.07 17.61 -6.19
CA HIS A 24 9.99 18.94 -5.58
C HIS A 24 8.78 19.76 -6.05
N ALA A 25 8.20 19.41 -7.20
CA ALA A 25 6.98 20.04 -7.74
C ALA A 25 5.73 19.17 -7.52
N LEU A 26 5.89 17.98 -6.94
CA LEU A 26 4.84 16.99 -6.80
C LEU A 26 3.85 17.40 -5.71
N ARG A 27 2.55 17.37 -6.02
CA ARG A 27 1.47 17.52 -5.04
C ARG A 27 0.85 16.16 -4.73
N PRO A 28 0.22 15.97 -3.56
CA PRO A 28 -0.47 14.71 -3.25
C PRO A 28 -1.50 14.30 -4.32
N ALA A 29 -2.20 15.27 -4.92
CA ALA A 29 -3.19 15.03 -5.96
C ALA A 29 -2.60 14.59 -7.33
N ASP A 30 -1.29 14.72 -7.52
CA ASP A 30 -0.59 14.27 -8.74
C ASP A 30 -0.27 12.78 -8.71
N ILE A 31 -0.22 12.17 -7.51
CA ILE A 31 0.02 10.73 -7.34
C ILE A 31 -1.22 9.96 -7.81
N LYS A 32 -1.05 9.12 -8.83
CA LYS A 32 -2.15 8.37 -9.47
C LYS A 32 -2.25 6.94 -8.98
N TYR A 33 -1.12 6.35 -8.62
CA TYR A 33 -1.08 4.97 -8.15
C TYR A 33 -0.30 4.81 -6.86
N ILE A 34 -0.66 3.79 -6.08
CA ILE A 34 0.04 3.38 -4.88
C ILE A 34 0.41 1.89 -4.94
N GLY A 35 1.61 1.55 -4.48
CA GLY A 35 2.13 0.19 -4.44
C GLY A 35 2.85 -0.11 -3.12
N ALA A 36 3.01 -1.37 -2.78
CA ALA A 36 3.73 -1.75 -1.57
C ALA A 36 4.44 -3.10 -1.73
N ILE A 37 5.67 -3.14 -1.22
CA ILE A 37 6.47 -4.35 -1.04
C ILE A 37 6.90 -4.45 0.43
N GLY A 38 7.10 -5.67 0.92
CA GLY A 38 7.48 -5.90 2.31
C GLY A 38 7.08 -7.27 2.84
N ASP A 39 6.85 -7.33 4.15
CA ASP A 39 6.53 -8.55 4.89
C ASP A 39 5.08 -8.61 5.42
N SER A 40 4.88 -9.35 6.51
CA SER A 40 3.60 -9.55 7.19
C SER A 40 2.99 -8.24 7.71
N LEU A 41 3.80 -7.23 8.04
CA LEU A 41 3.31 -5.93 8.50
C LEU A 41 2.63 -5.17 7.34
N THR A 42 3.24 -5.20 6.15
CA THR A 42 2.67 -4.61 4.95
C THR A 42 1.47 -5.40 4.42
N ALA A 43 1.44 -6.73 4.64
CA ALA A 43 0.28 -7.59 4.35
C ALA A 43 -0.85 -7.49 5.39
N ALA A 44 -0.62 -6.78 6.51
CA ALA A 44 -1.56 -6.62 7.61
C ALA A 44 -2.04 -7.95 8.22
N ASN A 45 -1.09 -8.86 8.43
CA ASN A 45 -1.36 -10.13 9.10
C ASN A 45 -1.97 -9.88 10.48
N GLY A 46 -3.11 -10.51 10.73
CA GLY A 46 -3.77 -10.44 12.03
C GLY A 46 -4.33 -9.07 12.42
N ALA A 47 -4.33 -8.06 11.54
CA ALA A 47 -4.78 -6.71 11.91
C ALA A 47 -6.23 -6.63 12.43
N LYS A 48 -7.08 -7.60 12.09
CA LYS A 48 -8.46 -7.74 12.60
C LYS A 48 -8.67 -8.95 13.52
N ALA A 49 -7.59 -9.58 13.98
CA ALA A 49 -7.66 -10.84 14.70
C ALA A 49 -8.12 -10.67 16.15
N TRP A 50 -9.04 -11.54 16.58
CA TRP A 50 -9.44 -11.73 17.98
C TRP A 50 -8.97 -13.08 18.55
N THR A 51 -8.36 -13.91 17.70
CA THR A 51 -7.90 -15.26 18.03
C THR A 51 -6.50 -15.48 17.45
N ILE A 52 -5.76 -16.42 18.04
CA ILE A 52 -4.41 -16.79 17.57
C ILE A 52 -4.46 -17.29 16.12
N ILE A 53 -5.46 -18.08 15.74
CA ILE A 53 -5.65 -18.55 14.35
C ILE A 53 -5.88 -17.35 13.40
N GLY A 54 -6.56 -16.31 13.88
CA GLY A 54 -6.78 -15.07 13.13
C GLY A 54 -5.48 -14.33 12.74
N LEU A 55 -4.37 -14.55 13.47
CA LEU A 55 -3.07 -13.94 13.15
C LEU A 55 -2.50 -14.40 11.80
N LEU A 56 -2.94 -15.56 11.32
CA LEU A 56 -2.55 -16.09 10.01
C LEU A 56 -3.30 -15.42 8.85
N THR A 57 -4.33 -14.63 9.14
CA THR A 57 -5.13 -13.96 8.10
C THR A 57 -4.45 -12.67 7.66
N GLU A 58 -4.19 -12.55 6.37
CA GLU A 58 -3.66 -11.34 5.73
C GLU A 58 -4.81 -10.35 5.47
N ASN A 59 -4.99 -9.35 6.33
CA ASN A 59 -6.09 -8.38 6.24
C ASN A 59 -5.69 -7.17 5.37
N ARG A 60 -5.26 -7.42 4.13
CA ARG A 60 -4.64 -6.41 3.24
C ARG A 60 -5.46 -5.15 3.06
N GLY A 61 -6.78 -5.22 3.13
CA GLY A 61 -7.68 -4.07 3.04
C GLY A 61 -7.46 -3.01 4.13
N VAL A 62 -6.93 -3.40 5.29
CA VAL A 62 -6.63 -2.48 6.41
C VAL A 62 -5.14 -2.30 6.65
N SER A 63 -4.31 -2.66 5.67
CA SER A 63 -2.87 -2.36 5.74
C SER A 63 -2.64 -0.86 5.85
N TRP A 64 -1.81 -0.46 6.82
CA TRP A 64 -1.54 0.96 7.08
C TRP A 64 -0.97 1.68 5.85
N SER A 65 -0.17 0.98 5.02
CA SER A 65 0.56 1.57 3.90
C SER A 65 -0.16 1.47 2.56
N ILE A 66 -1.08 0.51 2.40
CA ILE A 66 -1.72 0.24 1.10
C ILE A 66 -3.16 -0.31 1.18
N GLY A 67 -3.75 -0.41 2.38
CA GLY A 67 -5.14 -0.79 2.54
C GLY A 67 -6.11 0.30 2.08
N GLY A 68 -7.11 -0.07 1.28
CA GLY A 68 -8.16 0.82 0.78
C GLY A 68 -9.56 0.44 1.23
N GLU A 69 -9.69 -0.38 2.27
CA GLU A 69 -10.99 -0.77 2.79
C GLU A 69 -11.70 0.44 3.40
N ARG A 70 -12.98 0.62 3.04
CA ARG A 70 -13.83 1.74 3.48
C ARG A 70 -13.19 3.10 3.13
N ASP A 71 -13.34 4.08 4.02
CA ASP A 71 -12.83 5.44 3.91
C ASP A 71 -12.02 5.82 5.15
N LEU A 72 -11.44 7.03 5.12
CA LEU A 72 -10.59 7.56 6.19
C LEU A 72 -11.32 7.67 7.55
N SER A 73 -12.64 7.87 7.53
CA SER A 73 -13.43 8.00 8.77
C SER A 73 -13.52 6.67 9.54
N SER A 74 -13.40 5.54 8.83
CA SER A 74 -13.49 4.19 9.41
C SER A 74 -12.14 3.49 9.54
N VAL A 75 -11.25 3.68 8.57
CA VAL A 75 -9.96 2.98 8.50
C VAL A 75 -8.88 3.97 8.08
N VAL A 76 -8.01 4.32 9.01
CA VAL A 76 -6.89 5.23 8.74
C VAL A 76 -5.76 4.44 8.08
N THR A 77 -5.61 4.64 6.78
CA THR A 77 -4.52 4.10 5.97
C THR A 77 -3.96 5.18 5.06
N LEU A 78 -2.74 4.99 4.58
CA LEU A 78 -2.11 5.90 3.63
C LEU A 78 -2.97 6.08 2.35
N PRO A 79 -3.52 5.03 1.70
CA PRO A 79 -4.44 5.24 0.58
C PRO A 79 -5.69 6.03 0.93
N ASN A 80 -6.30 5.80 2.09
CA ASN A 80 -7.52 6.52 2.48
C ASN A 80 -7.23 8.00 2.74
N ILE A 81 -6.06 8.34 3.32
CA ILE A 81 -5.57 9.72 3.40
C ILE A 81 -5.33 10.30 2.01
N MET A 82 -4.65 9.56 1.13
CA MET A 82 -4.31 10.03 -0.22
C MET A 82 -5.55 10.24 -1.10
N ARG A 83 -6.63 9.49 -0.86
CA ARG A 83 -7.91 9.64 -1.58
C ARG A 83 -8.64 10.95 -1.26
N GLU A 84 -8.35 11.59 -0.12
CA GLU A 84 -8.82 12.95 0.18
C GLU A 84 -8.21 13.99 -0.78
N PHE A 85 -7.02 13.73 -1.32
CA PHE A 85 -6.37 14.57 -2.32
C PHE A 85 -6.66 14.14 -3.77
N ASN A 86 -6.77 12.82 -4.00
CA ASN A 86 -7.09 12.26 -5.31
C ASN A 86 -8.02 11.04 -5.18
N PHE A 87 -9.32 11.27 -5.34
CA PHE A 87 -10.32 10.20 -5.27
C PHE A 87 -10.16 9.09 -6.33
N LYS A 88 -9.38 9.34 -7.39
CA LYS A 88 -9.06 8.38 -8.46
C LYS A 88 -7.80 7.56 -8.20
N LEU A 89 -7.20 7.65 -7.01
CA LEU A 89 -6.05 6.84 -6.62
C LEU A 89 -6.38 5.34 -6.81
N TYR A 90 -5.46 4.62 -7.43
CA TYR A 90 -5.58 3.18 -7.68
C TYR A 90 -4.36 2.39 -7.19
N GLY A 91 -4.54 1.12 -6.86
CA GLY A 91 -3.47 0.21 -6.42
C GLY A 91 -3.60 -0.29 -4.98
N GLN A 92 -4.47 0.35 -4.21
CA GLN A 92 -4.81 -0.04 -2.84
C GLN A 92 -5.44 -1.43 -2.78
N SER A 93 -5.03 -2.23 -1.80
CA SER A 93 -5.59 -3.54 -1.53
C SER A 93 -6.93 -3.45 -0.80
N SER A 94 -7.75 -4.49 -0.88
CA SER A 94 -9.04 -4.60 -0.19
C SER A 94 -9.21 -5.96 0.47
N GLY A 95 -10.12 -6.06 1.43
CA GLY A 95 -10.51 -7.33 2.07
C GLY A 95 -9.34 -8.14 2.62
N ASN A 96 -9.49 -9.47 2.58
CA ASN A 96 -8.51 -10.43 3.05
C ASN A 96 -7.99 -11.26 1.88
N GLY A 97 -6.72 -11.66 1.91
CA GLY A 97 -6.14 -12.51 0.87
C GLY A 97 -4.62 -12.42 0.83
N ASN A 98 -4.00 -13.43 0.22
CA ASN A 98 -2.55 -13.43 0.01
C ASN A 98 -2.14 -12.53 -1.18
N GLN A 99 -0.84 -12.40 -1.43
CA GLN A 99 -0.29 -11.52 -2.48
C GLN A 99 -0.82 -11.86 -3.89
N ASN A 100 -1.31 -13.08 -4.13
CA ASN A 100 -1.82 -13.54 -5.43
C ASN A 100 -3.34 -13.39 -5.56
N SER A 101 -4.02 -13.01 -4.49
CA SER A 101 -5.45 -12.72 -4.53
C SER A 101 -5.73 -11.46 -5.35
N SER A 102 -6.91 -11.39 -5.99
CA SER A 102 -7.36 -10.18 -6.69
C SER A 102 -7.46 -8.97 -5.76
N SER A 103 -7.67 -9.20 -4.46
CA SER A 103 -7.81 -8.17 -3.45
C SER A 103 -6.46 -7.53 -3.07
N ALA A 104 -5.34 -8.15 -3.43
CA ALA A 104 -4.01 -7.61 -3.18
C ALA A 104 -3.65 -6.43 -4.09
N VAL A 105 -4.16 -6.38 -5.33
CA VAL A 105 -3.85 -5.34 -6.32
C VAL A 105 -2.33 -5.10 -6.41
N PHE A 106 -1.82 -3.97 -5.93
CA PHE A 106 -0.38 -3.61 -5.93
C PHE A 106 0.29 -3.77 -4.55
N ASN A 107 -0.37 -4.41 -3.60
CA ASN A 107 0.26 -4.92 -2.38
C ASN A 107 0.85 -6.32 -2.67
N VAL A 108 2.15 -6.38 -2.95
CA VAL A 108 2.86 -7.64 -3.24
C VAL A 108 3.69 -8.14 -2.06
N ALA A 109 3.53 -7.52 -0.88
CA ALA A 109 4.19 -7.94 0.34
C ALA A 109 3.87 -9.40 0.70
N LYS A 110 4.84 -10.11 1.27
CA LYS A 110 4.73 -11.54 1.59
C LYS A 110 5.10 -11.78 3.05
N PRO A 111 4.21 -12.38 3.86
CA PRO A 111 4.56 -12.76 5.22
C PRO A 111 5.83 -13.62 5.28
N GLY A 112 6.72 -13.31 6.22
CA GLY A 112 8.01 -13.99 6.39
C GLY A 112 9.09 -13.60 5.38
N ALA A 113 8.83 -12.66 4.46
CA ALA A 113 9.86 -12.17 3.56
C ALA A 113 11.00 -11.46 4.32
N VAL A 114 12.20 -11.55 3.75
CA VAL A 114 13.40 -10.85 4.20
C VAL A 114 13.90 -9.87 3.14
N SER A 115 14.91 -9.07 3.45
CA SER A 115 15.48 -8.09 2.51
C SER A 115 15.94 -8.72 1.19
N ALA A 116 16.43 -9.97 1.21
CA ALA A 116 16.86 -10.71 0.03
C ALA A 116 15.71 -11.01 -0.96
N ASP A 117 14.44 -11.03 -0.51
CA ASP A 117 13.27 -11.26 -1.37
C ASP A 117 12.82 -10.00 -2.13
N MET A 118 13.28 -8.81 -1.72
CA MET A 118 12.79 -7.53 -2.22
C MET A 118 12.97 -7.31 -3.72
N PRO A 119 14.09 -7.73 -4.37
CA PRO A 119 14.20 -7.67 -5.82
C PRO A 119 13.08 -8.44 -6.54
N GLY A 120 12.70 -9.61 -6.02
CA GLY A 120 11.61 -10.42 -6.58
C GLY A 120 10.25 -9.73 -6.44
N GLN A 121 9.96 -9.16 -5.26
CA GLN A 121 8.73 -8.39 -5.06
C GLN A 121 8.69 -7.12 -5.91
N ALA A 122 9.82 -6.42 -6.08
CA ALA A 122 9.91 -5.24 -6.93
C ALA A 122 9.59 -5.57 -8.39
N ASN A 123 10.16 -6.65 -8.94
CA ASN A 123 9.84 -7.11 -10.29
C ASN A 123 8.36 -7.45 -10.43
N LEU A 124 7.80 -8.21 -9.48
CA LEU A 124 6.37 -8.55 -9.50
C LEU A 124 5.45 -7.31 -9.45
N LEU A 125 5.82 -6.31 -8.66
CA LEU A 125 5.07 -5.05 -8.59
C LEU A 125 5.13 -4.30 -9.93
N VAL A 126 6.31 -4.20 -10.53
CA VAL A 126 6.52 -3.58 -11.84
C VAL A 126 5.70 -4.30 -12.91
N ASP A 127 5.76 -5.63 -12.96
CA ASP A 127 5.01 -6.44 -13.92
C ASP A 127 3.50 -6.19 -13.81
N ARG A 128 2.95 -6.23 -12.60
CA ARG A 128 1.52 -5.94 -12.35
C ARG A 128 1.13 -4.53 -12.75
N MET A 129 1.98 -3.55 -12.46
CA MET A 129 1.72 -2.17 -12.83
C MET A 129 1.78 -1.99 -14.34
N ILE A 130 2.75 -2.59 -15.04
CA ILE A 130 2.83 -2.52 -16.50
C ILE A 130 1.64 -3.22 -17.15
N GLU A 131 1.23 -4.38 -16.65
CA GLU A 131 0.06 -5.12 -17.13
C GLU A 131 -1.22 -4.28 -17.04
N TYR A 132 -1.44 -3.61 -15.90
CA TYR A 132 -2.63 -2.80 -15.68
C TYR A 132 -2.58 -1.44 -16.41
N LEU A 133 -1.43 -0.76 -16.39
CA LEU A 133 -1.28 0.63 -16.86
C LEU A 133 -0.91 0.74 -18.33
N GLY A 134 -0.22 -0.27 -18.86
CA GLY A 134 0.61 -0.14 -20.04
C GLY A 134 1.89 0.68 -19.79
N VAL A 135 2.90 0.44 -20.62
CA VAL A 135 4.25 1.03 -20.49
C VAL A 135 4.23 2.57 -20.46
N ASN A 136 3.39 3.21 -21.27
CA ASN A 136 3.35 4.68 -21.38
C ASN A 136 2.94 5.37 -20.07
N LYS A 137 1.89 4.86 -19.40
CA LYS A 137 1.44 5.38 -18.10
C LYS A 137 2.35 4.92 -16.96
N PHE A 138 2.93 3.73 -17.08
CA PHE A 138 3.94 3.27 -16.15
C PHE A 138 5.13 4.24 -16.10
N ASN A 139 5.59 4.75 -17.23
CA ASN A 139 6.74 5.66 -17.29
C ASN A 139 6.40 7.12 -16.98
N SER A 140 5.17 7.58 -17.22
CA SER A 140 4.82 9.00 -17.14
C SER A 140 4.04 9.41 -15.89
N GLU A 141 3.27 8.51 -15.26
CA GLU A 141 2.41 8.88 -14.13
C GLU A 141 3.07 8.62 -12.77
N TRP A 142 2.85 9.52 -11.80
CA TRP A 142 3.44 9.37 -10.47
C TRP A 142 2.83 8.24 -9.67
N LYS A 143 3.73 7.53 -8.98
CA LYS A 143 3.45 6.36 -8.14
C LYS A 143 4.06 6.60 -6.77
N LEU A 144 3.32 6.29 -5.71
CA LEU A 144 3.88 6.19 -4.37
C LEU A 144 4.08 4.71 -4.05
N VAL A 145 5.32 4.29 -3.81
CA VAL A 145 5.63 2.90 -3.42
C VAL A 145 6.18 2.88 -2.01
N THR A 146 5.56 2.10 -1.15
CA THR A 146 6.07 1.86 0.20
C THR A 146 6.93 0.60 0.22
N PHE A 147 8.07 0.69 0.89
CA PHE A 147 9.04 -0.39 1.06
C PHE A 147 9.24 -0.56 2.56
N PHE A 148 8.80 -1.69 3.13
CA PHE A 148 8.90 -1.92 4.56
C PHE A 148 9.24 -3.38 4.85
N ILE A 149 10.50 -3.61 5.24
CA ILE A 149 11.13 -4.92 5.45
C ILE A 149 12.24 -4.78 6.51
N GLY A 150 12.71 -5.90 7.05
CA GLY A 150 13.87 -5.94 7.96
C GLY A 150 13.57 -6.62 9.29
N GLY A 151 12.29 -6.73 9.67
CA GLY A 151 11.91 -7.42 10.92
C GLY A 151 12.34 -8.88 10.92
N ASN A 152 12.06 -9.60 9.82
CA ASN A 152 12.43 -11.01 9.69
C ASN A 152 13.95 -11.21 9.55
N ASP A 153 14.66 -10.28 8.92
CA ASP A 153 16.13 -10.33 8.80
C ASP A 153 16.79 -10.33 10.19
N LEU A 154 16.31 -9.49 11.11
CA LEU A 154 16.82 -9.44 12.49
C LEU A 154 16.38 -10.64 13.33
N CYS A 155 15.14 -11.11 13.15
CA CYS A 155 14.64 -12.29 13.87
C CYS A 155 15.39 -13.58 13.49
N ALA A 156 15.88 -13.67 12.25
CA ALA A 156 16.66 -14.82 11.77
C ALA A 156 18.16 -14.73 12.09
N TYR A 157 18.65 -13.59 12.60
CA TYR A 157 20.07 -13.36 12.84
C TYR A 157 20.60 -14.00 14.14
N CYS A 158 19.73 -14.46 15.04
CA CYS A 158 20.15 -15.21 16.21
C CYS A 158 20.45 -16.67 15.82
N GLU A 159 21.67 -16.92 15.35
CA GLU A 159 22.28 -18.25 15.40
C GLU A 159 23.10 -18.34 16.70
N ASP A 160 22.69 -19.22 17.61
CA ASP A 160 23.50 -19.64 18.77
C ASP A 160 24.63 -20.59 18.33
#